data_AF-A0A2T7SZR3-F1
#
_entry.id   AF-A0A2T7SZR3-F1
#
_cell.length_a   1.000
_cell.length_b   1.000
_cell.length_c   1.000
_cell.angle_alpha   90.00
_cell.angle_beta   90.00
_cell.angle_gamma   90.00
#
_symmetry.space_group_name_H-M   'P 1'
#
loop_
_entity.id
_entity.type
_entity.pdbx_description
1 polymer ?
#
loop_
_entity_poly.entity_id
_entity_poly.type
_entity_poly.pdbx_seq_one_letter_code
_entity_poly.pdbx_strand_id
1 'polypeptide(L)'
;MTFRVEMYRGSYQDGSLEEYMLDVWTWRTLLDFAKKNGWSAQGTKPDPEQTSNPEYMKHFTSDYEPKDMALTKYFDGEDARQLAEALTNGLNRVHQGDIQAPKKSGTTFISDSMNREEVERMNRYYLDLIPEFAEYLQRGDFSFAWDD
;
A
#
# COMPACT_ATOMS: atom_id res chain seq x y z
N MET A 1 -12.70 -9.82 -11.14
CA MET A 1 -12.75 -8.68 -10.21
C MET A 1 -11.38 -8.57 -9.58
N THR A 2 -10.72 -7.42 -9.74
CA THR A 2 -9.45 -7.14 -9.07
C THR A 2 -9.80 -6.22 -7.92
N PHE A 3 -9.68 -6.72 -6.71
CA PHE A 3 -9.91 -5.92 -5.53
C PHE A 3 -8.83 -4.84 -5.38
N ARG A 4 -9.27 -3.63 -5.01
CA ARG A 4 -8.41 -2.45 -4.87
C ARG A 4 -8.39 -1.98 -3.43
N VAL A 5 -7.27 -1.40 -3.05
CA VAL A 5 -7.09 -0.64 -1.81
C VAL A 5 -7.22 0.82 -2.19
N GLU A 6 -8.28 1.45 -1.72
CA GLU A 6 -8.50 2.88 -1.87
C GLU A 6 -7.94 3.60 -0.66
N MET A 7 -7.26 4.71 -0.92
CA MET A 7 -6.62 5.54 0.08
C MET A 7 -7.10 6.97 -0.08
N TYR A 8 -7.50 7.56 1.03
CA TYR A 8 -8.18 8.86 1.08
C TYR A 8 -7.45 9.78 2.05
N ARG A 9 -7.09 10.98 1.58
CA ARG A 9 -6.59 12.07 2.43
C ARG A 9 -7.48 13.29 2.27
N GLY A 10 -7.71 14.02 3.35
CA GLY A 10 -8.52 15.23 3.34
C GLY A 10 -10.01 14.93 3.49
N SER A 11 -10.85 15.86 3.07
CA SER A 11 -12.30 15.78 3.26
C SER A 11 -13.07 16.14 1.99
N TYR A 12 -14.19 15.45 1.77
CA TYR A 12 -15.17 15.86 0.75
C TYR A 12 -15.83 17.20 1.09
N GLN A 13 -15.89 17.59 2.37
CA GLN A 13 -16.63 18.77 2.83
C GLN A 13 -15.91 20.09 2.49
N ASP A 14 -14.58 20.07 2.48
CA ASP A 14 -13.74 21.24 2.18
C ASP A 14 -13.10 21.18 0.77
N GLY A 15 -13.35 20.11 0.03
CA GLY A 15 -12.85 19.90 -1.33
C GLY A 15 -11.35 19.54 -1.39
N SER A 16 -10.74 19.17 -0.27
CA SER A 16 -9.32 18.80 -0.19
C SER A 16 -9.06 17.32 -0.47
N LEU A 17 -10.09 16.55 -0.84
CA LEU A 17 -9.95 15.10 -0.98
C LEU A 17 -8.95 14.71 -2.07
N GLU A 18 -7.97 13.92 -1.66
CA GLU A 18 -7.04 13.22 -2.54
C GLU A 18 -7.31 11.71 -2.46
N GLU A 19 -7.38 11.07 -3.63
CA GLU A 19 -7.56 9.63 -3.76
C GLU A 19 -6.31 9.00 -4.37
N TYR A 20 -5.91 7.85 -3.82
CA TYR A 20 -4.86 7.00 -4.38
C TYR A 20 -5.29 5.54 -4.33
N MET A 21 -4.99 4.77 -5.37
CA MET A 21 -5.48 3.40 -5.49
C MET A 21 -4.36 2.45 -5.88
N LEU A 22 -4.32 1.30 -5.22
CA LEU A 22 -3.46 0.17 -5.59
C LEU A 22 -4.29 -1.10 -5.65
N ASP A 23 -3.92 -2.06 -6.50
CA ASP A 23 -4.46 -3.41 -6.31
C ASP A 23 -3.96 -4.02 -4.99
N VAL A 24 -4.76 -4.90 -4.39
CA VAL A 24 -4.45 -5.51 -3.08
C VAL A 24 -3.12 -6.28 -3.10
N TRP A 25 -2.76 -6.88 -4.23
CA TRP A 25 -1.49 -7.60 -4.33
C TRP A 25 -0.31 -6.61 -4.28
N THR A 26 -0.38 -5.50 -5.01
CA THR A 26 0.63 -4.44 -4.99
C THR A 26 0.75 -3.82 -3.61
N TRP A 27 -0.37 -3.48 -2.96
CA TRP A 27 -0.39 -2.99 -1.57
C TRP A 27 0.40 -3.91 -0.64
N ARG A 28 0.02 -5.19 -0.56
CA ARG A 28 0.67 -6.17 0.32
C ARG A 28 2.15 -6.36 -0.02
N THR A 29 2.48 -6.39 -1.31
CA THR A 29 3.86 -6.57 -1.80
C THR A 29 4.74 -5.39 -1.39
N LEU A 30 4.23 -4.16 -1.48
CA LEU A 30 4.95 -2.97 -1.06
C LEU A 30 5.15 -2.94 0.46
N LEU A 31 4.13 -3.29 1.24
CA LEU A 31 4.28 -3.39 2.71
C LEU A 31 5.33 -4.43 3.11
N ASP A 32 5.32 -5.61 2.50
CA ASP A 32 6.32 -6.65 2.77
C ASP A 32 7.72 -6.26 2.30
N PHE A 33 7.81 -5.56 1.17
CA PHE A 33 9.07 -5.02 0.67
C PHE A 33 9.64 -3.98 1.63
N ALA A 34 8.81 -3.06 2.13
CA ALA A 34 9.23 -2.05 3.09
C ALA A 34 9.68 -2.65 4.42
N LYS A 35 8.96 -3.65 4.96
CA LYS A 35 9.37 -4.36 6.19
C LYS A 35 10.76 -4.96 6.07
N LYS A 36 11.10 -5.55 4.92
CA LYS A 36 12.43 -6.09 4.63
C LYS A 36 13.51 -5.03 4.45
N ASN A 37 13.11 -3.77 4.28
CA ASN A 37 13.99 -2.62 4.07
C ASN A 37 13.93 -1.58 5.20
N GLY A 38 13.54 -2.03 6.40
CA GLY A 38 13.69 -1.24 7.63
C GLY A 38 12.41 -0.55 8.11
N TRP A 39 11.27 -0.73 7.45
CA TRP A 39 10.01 -0.23 7.99
C TRP A 39 9.57 -1.05 9.21
N SER A 40 9.42 -0.37 10.35
CA SER A 40 8.88 -0.95 11.59
C SER A 40 7.43 -0.54 11.77
N ALA A 41 6.55 -1.28 11.11
CA ALA A 41 5.10 -1.11 11.17
C ALA A 41 4.56 -0.91 12.60
N GLN A 42 3.88 0.22 12.85
CA GLN A 42 3.32 0.58 14.16
C GLN A 42 1.89 0.05 14.40
N GLY A 43 1.22 -0.37 13.33
CA GLY A 43 -0.20 -0.69 13.32
C GLY A 43 -1.05 0.50 12.93
N THR A 44 -2.24 0.22 12.42
CA THR A 44 -3.23 1.24 12.06
C THR A 44 -4.00 1.71 13.26
N LYS A 45 -4.70 2.84 13.09
CA LYS A 45 -5.61 3.42 14.09
C LYS A 45 -7.06 3.26 13.61
N PRO A 46 -8.02 3.22 14.55
CA PRO A 46 -9.43 3.28 14.19
C PRO A 46 -9.72 4.61 13.49
N ASP A 47 -10.68 4.59 12.58
CA ASP A 47 -11.25 5.82 12.01
C ASP A 47 -11.73 6.72 13.17
N PRO A 48 -11.25 7.98 13.26
CA PRO A 48 -11.65 8.92 14.31
C PRO A 48 -13.17 9.05 14.47
N GLU A 49 -13.93 8.99 13.36
CA GLU A 49 -15.39 9.12 13.37
C GLU A 49 -16.09 7.87 13.90
N GLN A 50 -15.45 6.70 13.84
CA GLN A 50 -16.01 5.42 14.27
C GLN A 50 -15.55 4.99 15.67
N THR A 51 -14.65 5.73 16.32
CA THR A 51 -14.11 5.38 17.65
C THR A 51 -15.17 5.17 18.75
N SER A 52 -16.34 5.81 18.61
CA SER A 52 -17.46 5.68 19.54
C SER A 52 -18.44 4.55 19.19
N ASN A 53 -18.29 3.90 18.03
CA ASN A 53 -19.16 2.83 17.55
C ASN A 53 -18.69 1.46 18.08
N PRO A 54 -19.43 0.81 19.01
CA PRO A 54 -18.99 -0.44 19.62
C PRO A 54 -18.88 -1.61 18.63
N GLU A 55 -19.75 -1.66 17.62
CA GLU A 55 -19.69 -2.73 16.62
C GLU A 55 -18.49 -2.55 15.70
N TYR A 56 -18.15 -1.32 15.31
CA TYR A 56 -16.90 -1.04 14.59
C TYR A 56 -15.67 -1.49 15.41
N MET A 57 -15.60 -1.05 16.68
CA MET A 57 -14.44 -1.32 17.55
C MET A 57 -14.26 -2.82 17.85
N LYS A 58 -15.35 -3.60 17.85
CA LYS A 58 -15.31 -5.06 18.00
C LYS A 58 -14.61 -5.77 16.83
N HIS A 59 -14.67 -5.18 15.63
CA HIS A 59 -14.10 -5.75 14.41
C HIS A 59 -12.77 -5.08 14.01
N PHE A 60 -12.43 -3.95 14.62
CA PHE A 60 -11.19 -3.24 14.38
C PHE A 60 -9.98 -4.10 14.78
N THR A 61 -8.97 -4.08 13.89
CA THR A 61 -7.67 -4.74 14.07
C THR A 61 -6.59 -3.75 13.67
N SER A 62 -5.60 -3.56 14.55
CA SER A 62 -4.45 -2.67 14.30
C SER A 62 -3.44 -3.36 13.38
N ASP A 63 -3.84 -3.55 12.12
CA ASP A 63 -3.04 -4.10 11.04
C ASP A 63 -3.31 -3.33 9.74
N TYR A 64 -2.56 -3.65 8.69
CA TYR A 64 -2.67 -3.01 7.37
C TYR A 64 -3.43 -3.87 6.37
N GLU A 65 -4.18 -4.88 6.84
CA GLU A 65 -5.08 -5.63 5.99
C GLU A 65 -6.31 -4.73 5.74
N PRO A 66 -6.59 -4.35 4.49
CA PRO A 66 -7.74 -3.52 4.21
C PRO A 66 -9.02 -4.26 4.61
N LYS A 67 -10.08 -3.51 4.90
CA LYS A 67 -11.44 -4.04 5.14
C LYS A 67 -12.44 -3.22 4.33
N ASP A 68 -13.68 -3.68 4.26
CA ASP A 68 -14.77 -2.97 3.59
C ASP A 68 -14.85 -1.51 4.07
N MET A 69 -15.44 -0.62 3.27
CA MET A 69 -15.55 0.82 3.58
C MET A 69 -16.15 1.11 4.97
N ALA A 70 -17.07 0.26 5.46
CA ALA A 70 -17.64 0.38 6.80
C ALA A 70 -16.63 0.12 7.96
N LEU A 71 -15.48 -0.47 7.64
CA LEU A 71 -14.38 -0.80 8.53
C LEU A 71 -13.07 -0.11 8.07
N THR A 72 -13.20 1.08 7.49
CA THR A 72 -12.07 1.93 7.11
C THR A 72 -11.08 2.08 8.26
N LYS A 73 -9.79 2.06 7.92
CA LYS A 73 -8.68 2.18 8.89
C LYS A 73 -7.88 3.42 8.60
N TYR A 74 -7.31 4.00 9.66
CA TYR A 74 -6.49 5.20 9.57
C TYR A 74 -5.01 4.85 9.66
N PHE A 75 -4.23 5.35 8.71
CA PHE A 75 -2.79 5.21 8.63
C PHE A 75 -2.12 6.48 9.17
N ASP A 76 -1.32 6.34 10.22
CA ASP A 76 -0.65 7.47 10.85
C ASP A 76 0.42 8.09 9.94
N GLY A 77 0.51 9.42 9.90
CA GLY A 77 1.43 10.13 9.01
C GLY A 77 2.92 9.85 9.29
N GLU A 78 3.31 9.62 10.55
CA GLU A 78 4.70 9.28 10.87
C GLU A 78 5.04 7.87 10.40
N ASP A 79 4.12 6.93 10.57
CA ASP A 79 4.27 5.56 10.06
C ASP A 79 4.27 5.53 8.51
N ALA A 80 3.44 6.37 7.87
CA ALA A 80 3.42 6.55 6.42
C ALA A 80 4.76 7.09 5.90
N ARG A 81 5.34 8.07 6.58
CA ARG A 81 6.67 8.60 6.27
C ARG A 81 7.76 7.54 6.38
N GLN A 82 7.74 6.73 7.46
CA GLN A 82 8.69 5.63 7.63
C GLN A 82 8.53 4.54 6.56
N LEU A 83 7.29 4.25 6.15
CA LEU A 83 6.99 3.36 5.04
C LEU A 83 7.60 3.91 3.73
N ALA A 84 7.39 5.19 3.43
CA ALA A 84 7.94 5.84 2.24
C ALA A 84 9.47 5.73 2.20
N GLU A 85 10.15 6.04 3.30
CA GLU A 85 11.60 5.96 3.42
C GLU A 85 12.11 4.54 3.18
N ALA A 86 11.48 3.53 3.79
CA ALA A 86 11.85 2.14 3.60
C ALA A 86 11.65 1.66 2.16
N LEU A 87 10.57 2.10 1.49
CA LEU A 87 10.32 1.80 0.08
C LEU A 87 11.39 2.41 -0.82
N THR A 88 11.70 3.70 -0.64
CA THR A 88 12.74 4.40 -1.40
C THR A 88 14.13 3.78 -1.16
N ASN A 89 14.45 3.45 0.09
CA ASN A 89 15.70 2.75 0.43
C ASN A 89 15.77 1.38 -0.23
N GLY A 90 14.69 0.61 -0.20
CA GLY A 90 14.61 -0.68 -0.89
C GLY A 90 14.82 -0.55 -2.39
N LEU A 91 14.16 0.42 -3.03
CA LEU A 91 14.29 0.67 -4.47
C LEU A 91 15.75 1.03 -4.84
N ASN A 92 16.40 1.89 -4.05
CA ASN A 92 17.80 2.25 -4.26
C ASN A 92 18.73 1.04 -4.18
N ARG A 93 18.54 0.16 -3.18
CA ARG A 93 19.31 -1.08 -3.03
C ARG A 93 19.09 -2.04 -4.21
N VAL A 94 17.88 -2.10 -4.76
CA VAL A 94 17.61 -2.88 -5.99
C VAL A 94 18.38 -2.29 -7.17
N HIS A 95 18.35 -0.97 -7.38
CA HIS A 95 19.07 -0.30 -8.48
C HIS A 95 20.59 -0.45 -8.38
N GLN A 96 21.12 -0.48 -7.16
CA GLN A 96 22.55 -0.70 -6.89
C GLN A 96 22.97 -2.18 -7.03
N GLY A 97 22.01 -3.10 -7.10
CA GLY A 97 22.26 -4.54 -7.16
C GLY A 97 22.53 -5.21 -5.82
N ASP A 98 22.33 -4.50 -4.70
CA ASP A 98 22.55 -5.02 -3.34
C ASP A 98 21.52 -6.08 -2.96
N ILE A 99 20.30 -5.96 -3.49
CA ILE A 99 19.21 -6.92 -3.27
C ILE A 99 18.49 -7.21 -4.58
N GLN A 100 17.93 -8.42 -4.70
CA GLN A 100 17.06 -8.75 -5.82
C GLN A 100 15.66 -8.15 -5.61
N ALA A 101 15.07 -7.64 -6.68
CA ALA A 101 13.65 -7.29 -6.71
C ALA A 101 12.79 -8.49 -6.29
N PRO A 102 11.87 -8.34 -5.32
CA PRO A 102 10.90 -9.38 -5.02
C PRO A 102 10.16 -9.82 -6.28
N LYS A 103 10.04 -11.13 -6.48
CA LYS A 103 9.29 -11.68 -7.60
C LYS A 103 7.86 -11.94 -7.15
N LYS A 104 6.90 -11.61 -8.00
CA LYS A 104 5.51 -12.03 -7.80
C LYS A 104 5.45 -13.56 -7.73
N SER A 105 5.10 -14.10 -6.57
CA SER A 105 4.82 -15.52 -6.41
C SER A 105 3.40 -15.80 -6.89
N GLY A 106 3.25 -16.38 -8.07
CA GLY A 106 1.96 -16.76 -8.65
C GLY A 106 2.09 -17.15 -10.12
N THR A 107 1.04 -17.75 -10.67
CA THR A 107 0.96 -18.05 -12.10
C THR A 107 0.86 -16.74 -12.87
N THR A 108 2.00 -16.22 -13.32
CA THR A 108 1.99 -15.22 -14.40
C THR A 108 1.39 -15.95 -15.60
N PHE A 109 0.22 -15.52 -16.07
CA PHE A 109 -0.33 -16.00 -17.34
C PHE A 109 0.62 -15.55 -18.44
N ILE A 110 1.56 -16.42 -18.80
CA ILE A 110 2.44 -16.24 -19.94
C ILE A 110 1.58 -16.62 -21.15
N SER A 111 1.22 -15.64 -21.99
CA SER A 111 0.74 -15.97 -23.33
C SER A 111 1.92 -16.45 -24.17
N ASP A 112 1.70 -17.35 -25.13
CA ASP A 112 2.76 -17.87 -26.02
C ASP A 112 3.51 -16.77 -26.81
N SER A 113 2.99 -15.54 -26.81
CA SER A 113 3.55 -14.36 -27.44
C SER A 113 4.42 -13.48 -26.53
N MET A 114 4.46 -13.72 -25.21
CA MET A 114 5.23 -12.88 -24.28
C MET A 114 6.70 -13.28 -24.27
N ASN A 115 7.58 -12.30 -24.49
CA ASN A 115 9.01 -12.51 -24.34
C ASN A 115 9.45 -12.41 -22.86
N ARG A 116 10.69 -12.82 -22.57
CA ARG A 116 11.23 -12.85 -21.21
C ARG A 116 11.27 -11.48 -20.53
N GLU A 117 11.55 -10.42 -21.29
CA GLU A 117 11.61 -9.05 -20.77
C GLU A 117 10.22 -8.56 -20.33
N GLU A 118 9.18 -8.91 -21.07
CA GLU A 118 7.79 -8.57 -20.73
C GLU A 118 7.33 -9.26 -19.44
N VAL A 119 7.67 -10.53 -19.25
CA VAL A 119 7.42 -11.27 -18.01
C VAL A 119 8.18 -10.64 -16.84
N GLU A 120 9.44 -10.26 -17.04
CA GLU A 120 10.25 -9.60 -16.01
C GLU A 120 9.77 -8.19 -15.67
N ARG A 121 9.21 -7.46 -16.64
CA ARG A 121 8.57 -6.15 -16.43
C ARG A 121 7.27 -6.30 -15.63
N MET A 122 6.41 -7.24 -16.01
CA MET A 122 5.17 -7.51 -15.26
C MET A 122 5.44 -7.92 -13.81
N ASN A 123 6.52 -8.67 -13.58
CA ASN A 123 6.91 -9.09 -12.23
C ASN A 123 7.55 -7.97 -11.39
N ARG A 124 7.92 -6.83 -11.99
CA ARG A 124 8.54 -5.68 -11.31
C ARG A 124 7.70 -4.40 -11.34
N TYR A 125 6.54 -4.40 -11.99
CA TYR A 125 5.68 -3.23 -12.15
C TYR A 125 5.40 -2.47 -10.85
N TYR A 126 5.27 -3.16 -9.72
CA TYR A 126 5.06 -2.51 -8.41
C TYR A 126 6.26 -1.66 -7.94
N LEU A 127 7.48 -1.96 -8.38
CA LEU A 127 8.66 -1.14 -8.07
C LEU A 127 8.60 0.21 -8.79
N ASP A 128 8.03 0.24 -10.00
CA ASP A 128 7.87 1.47 -10.77
C ASP A 128 6.85 2.43 -10.11
N LEU A 129 5.96 1.91 -9.26
CA LEU A 129 4.98 2.68 -8.49
C LEU A 129 5.55 3.28 -7.19
N ILE A 130 6.71 2.80 -6.73
CA ILE A 130 7.30 3.26 -5.46
C ILE A 130 7.49 4.78 -5.41
N PRO A 131 8.03 5.46 -6.44
CA PRO A 131 8.23 6.91 -6.36
C PRO A 131 6.94 7.69 -6.13
N GLU A 132 5.88 7.40 -6.90
CA GLU A 132 4.58 8.05 -6.78
C GLU A 132 3.90 7.73 -5.44
N PHE A 133 3.95 6.45 -5.03
CA PHE A 133 3.35 6.05 -3.76
C PHE A 133 4.11 6.63 -2.56
N ALA A 134 5.44 6.71 -2.61
CA ALA A 134 6.24 7.35 -1.58
C ALA A 134 5.91 8.85 -1.46
N GLU A 135 5.70 9.55 -2.58
CA GLU A 135 5.24 10.94 -2.58
C GLU A 135 3.83 11.07 -1.96
N TYR A 136 2.92 10.14 -2.27
CA TYR A 136 1.63 10.09 -1.59
C TYR A 136 1.79 9.91 -0.08
N LEU A 137 2.57 8.94 0.37
CA LEU A 137 2.78 8.64 1.80
C LEU A 137 3.43 9.80 2.58
N GLN A 138 4.37 10.52 1.97
CA GLN A 138 5.08 11.64 2.60
C GLN A 138 4.18 12.84 2.92
N ARG A 139 3.01 12.94 2.29
CA ARG A 139 2.04 14.02 2.51
C ARG A 139 1.21 13.86 3.80
N GLY A 140 1.43 12.78 4.55
CA GLY A 140 0.86 12.60 5.89
C GLY A 140 -0.14 11.44 5.97
N ASP A 141 -1.02 11.52 6.96
CA ASP A 141 -2.02 10.51 7.25
C ASP A 141 -3.03 10.34 6.11
N PHE A 142 -3.69 9.18 6.13
CA PHE A 142 -4.75 8.82 5.19
C PHE A 142 -5.60 7.67 5.76
N SER A 143 -6.83 7.56 5.28
CA SER A 143 -7.72 6.43 5.52
C SER A 143 -7.62 5.43 4.37
N PHE A 144 -7.83 4.13 4.63
CA PHE A 144 -7.85 3.12 3.57
C PHE A 144 -8.84 1.98 3.81
N ALA A 145 -9.34 1.40 2.71
CA ALA A 145 -10.35 0.33 2.68
C ALA A 145 -10.32 -0.46 1.34
N TRP A 146 -11.13 -1.52 1.22
CA TRP A 146 -11.42 -2.18 -0.07
C TRP A 146 -12.46 -1.39 -0.85
N ASP A 147 -12.27 -1.35 -2.17
CA ASP A 147 -13.34 -1.09 -3.14
C ASP A 147 -13.99 -2.43 -3.55
N ASP A 148 -15.33 -2.48 -3.55
CA ASP A 148 -16.15 -3.67 -3.85
C ASP A 148 -16.30 -3.93 -5.38
#